data_AF-A0A1F8RKG1-F1
#
_entry.id   AF-A0A1F8RKG1-F1
#
_cell.length_a   1.000
_cell.length_b   1.000
_cell.length_c   1.000
_cell.angle_alpha   90.00
_cell.angle_beta   90.00
_cell.angle_gamma   90.00
#
_symmetry.space_group_name_H-M   'P 1'
#
loop_
_entity.id
_entity.type
_entity.pdbx_description
1 polymer ?
#
loop_
_entity_poly.entity_id
_entity_poly.type
_entity_poly.pdbx_seq_one_letter_code
_entity_poly.pdbx_strand_id
1 'polypeptide(L)' 'MKLIDIEGIGRAYAAKLRKVGIRSVEGLLKAGAKLKARKEIAKVAGFQARTILEWVSRADLYRVKGVARQ' A
#
# COMPACT_ATOMS: atom_id res chain seq x y z
N MET A 1 8.78 -6.85 -5.75
CA MET A 1 7.40 -7.22 -5.36
C MET A 1 6.42 -6.26 -5.99
N LYS A 2 5.31 -6.75 -6.55
CA LYS A 2 4.27 -5.94 -7.18
C LYS A 2 3.20 -5.60 -6.13
N LEU A 3 2.53 -4.46 -6.31
CA LEU A 3 1.43 -4.05 -5.42
C LEU A 3 0.31 -5.09 -5.38
N ILE A 4 0.06 -5.77 -6.50
CA ILE A 4 -0.98 -6.80 -6.62
C ILE A 4 -0.71 -8.07 -5.82
N ASP A 5 0.52 -8.25 -5.33
CA ASP A 5 0.89 -9.40 -4.49
C ASP A 5 0.40 -9.18 -3.04
N ILE A 6 0.02 -7.95 -2.68
CA ILE A 6 -0.52 -7.62 -1.36
C ILE A 6 -2.02 -7.89 -1.36
N GLU A 7 -2.47 -8.74 -0.43
CA GLU A 7 -3.89 -9.03 -0.25
C GLU A 7 -4.70 -7.74 -0.02
N GLY A 8 -5.78 -7.60 -0.78
CA GLY A 8 -6.64 -6.41 -0.79
C GLY A 8 -6.24 -5.33 -1.81
N ILE A 9 -5.08 -5.43 -2.47
CA ILE A 9 -4.71 -4.55 -3.59
C ILE A 9 -4.96 -5.25 -4.94
N GLY A 10 -6.19 -5.14 -5.44
CA GLY A 10 -6.51 -5.62 -6.79
C GLY A 10 -5.87 -4.80 -7.92
N ARG A 11 -5.96 -5.30 -9.17
CA ARG A 11 -5.42 -4.61 -10.37
C ARG A 11 -5.92 -3.17 -10.51
N ALA A 12 -7.20 -2.93 -10.21
CA ALA A 12 -7.81 -1.60 -10.26
C ALA A 12 -7.18 -0.63 -9.25
N TYR A 13 -6.93 -1.10 -8.03
CA TYR A 13 -6.33 -0.27 -6.98
C TYR A 13 -4.84 -0.05 -7.22
N ALA A 14 -4.12 -1.06 -7.68
CA ALA A 14 -2.75 -0.93 -8.13
C ALA A 14 -2.60 0.10 -9.26
N ALA A 15 -3.57 0.17 -10.20
CA ALA A 15 -3.57 1.20 -11.24
C ALA A 15 -3.77 2.62 -10.68
N LYS A 16 -4.67 2.80 -9.70
CA LYS A 16 -4.84 4.10 -9.01
C LYS A 16 -3.58 4.52 -8.25
N LEU A 17 -2.96 3.59 -7.53
CA LEU A 17 -1.69 3.84 -6.83
C LEU A 17 -0.57 4.22 -7.81
N ARG A 18 -0.50 3.56 -8.98
CA ARG A 18 0.47 3.90 -10.03
C ARG A 18 0.30 5.31 -10.58
N LYS A 19 -0.94 5.79 -10.71
CA LYS A 19 -1.24 7.17 -11.15
C LYS A 19 -0.72 8.22 -10.17
N VAL A 20 -0.65 7.90 -8.89
CA VAL A 20 -0.10 8.78 -7.84
C VAL A 20 1.38 8.54 -7.57
N GLY A 21 2.08 7.80 -8.45
CA GLY A 21 3.52 7.56 -8.36
C GLY A 21 3.94 6.33 -7.55
N ILE A 22 3.00 5.59 -6.95
CA ILE A 22 3.27 4.38 -6.17
C ILE A 22 3.23 3.17 -7.10
N ARG A 23 4.39 2.67 -7.52
CA ARG A 23 4.50 1.59 -8.52
C ARG A 23 4.90 0.23 -7.95
N SER A 24 5.39 0.20 -6.72
CA SER A 24 6.00 -0.96 -6.07
C SER A 24 5.66 -1.00 -4.58
N VAL A 25 5.76 -2.18 -3.96
CA VAL A 25 5.54 -2.38 -2.50
C VAL A 25 6.47 -1.47 -1.68
N GLU A 26 7.74 -1.35 -2.05
CA GLU A 26 8.68 -0.45 -1.37
C GLU A 26 8.28 1.02 -1.49
N GLY A 27 7.74 1.41 -2.65
CA GLY A 27 7.20 2.75 -2.86
C GLY A 27 5.99 3.02 -1.96
N LEU A 28 5.12 2.01 -1.79
CA LEU A 28 3.98 2.10 -0.87
C LEU A 28 4.44 2.24 0.59
N LEU A 29 5.42 1.45 1.02
CA LEU A 29 5.97 1.52 2.38
C LEU A 29 6.63 2.87 2.66
N LYS A 30 7.45 3.36 1.72
CA LYS A 30 8.12 4.66 1.83
C LYS A 30 7.13 5.82 1.86
N ALA A 31 6.15 5.80 0.95
CA ALA A 31 5.15 6.85 0.87
C ALA A 31 4.13 6.78 2.04
N GLY A 32 3.82 5.58 2.53
CA GLY A 32 2.84 5.33 3.57
C GLY A 32 3.38 5.28 5.00
N ALA A 33 4.66 5.57 5.22
CA ALA A 33 5.32 5.49 6.52
C ALA A 33 4.70 6.44 7.57
N LYS A 34 4.26 7.63 7.16
CA LYS A 34 3.71 8.66 8.06
C LYS A 34 2.19 8.78 7.91
N LEU A 35 1.50 9.06 9.02
CA LEU A 35 0.04 9.27 9.03
C LEU A 35 -0.41 10.36 8.04
N LYS A 36 0.32 11.50 8.00
CA LYS A 36 0.02 12.61 7.09
C LYS A 36 0.13 12.18 5.63
N ALA A 37 1.20 11.48 5.27
CA ALA A 37 1.42 11.00 3.91
C ALA A 37 0.36 9.98 3.49
N ARG A 38 -0.09 9.09 4.39
CA ARG A 38 -1.22 8.18 4.13
C ARG A 38 -2.52 8.93 3.82
N LYS A 39 -2.81 10.03 4.53
CA LYS A 39 -3.99 10.88 4.27
C LYS A 39 -3.89 11.56 2.90
N GLU A 40 -2.72 12.01 2.50
CA GLU A 40 -2.51 12.62 1.18
C GLU A 40 -2.70 11.60 0.06
N ILE A 41 -2.06 10.43 0.17
CA ILE A 41 -2.23 9.32 -0.79
C ILE A 41 -3.69 8.91 -0.90
N ALA A 42 -4.38 8.79 0.24
CA ALA A 42 -5.81 8.49 0.28
C ALA A 42 -6.63 9.54 -0.49
N LYS A 43 -6.35 10.84 -0.28
CA LYS A 43 -7.04 11.94 -0.98
C LYS A 43 -6.79 11.91 -2.48
N VAL A 44 -5.54 11.74 -2.92
CA VAL A 44 -5.18 11.79 -4.36
C VAL A 44 -5.58 10.52 -5.11
N ALA A 45 -5.50 9.36 -4.47
CA ALA A 45 -5.82 8.07 -5.09
C ALA A 45 -7.31 7.68 -4.94
N GLY A 46 -8.08 8.43 -4.13
CA GLY A 46 -9.51 8.18 -3.90
C GLY A 46 -9.75 6.97 -3.00
N PHE A 47 -8.99 6.86 -1.91
CA PHE A 47 -9.11 5.82 -0.88
C PHE A 47 -9.33 6.44 0.50
N GLN A 48 -9.64 5.61 1.49
CA GLN A 48 -9.62 6.01 2.88
C GLN A 48 -8.20 5.86 3.45
N ALA A 49 -7.82 6.73 4.39
CA ALA A 49 -6.51 6.65 5.05
C ALA A 49 -6.29 5.31 5.78
N ARG A 50 -7.37 4.71 6.30
CA ARG A 50 -7.36 3.37 6.90
C ARG A 50 -6.98 2.29 5.89
N THR A 51 -7.52 2.34 4.67
CA THR A 51 -7.19 1.39 3.60
C THR A 51 -5.69 1.43 3.27
N ILE A 52 -5.10 2.64 3.19
CA ILE A 52 -3.67 2.79 2.94
C ILE A 52 -2.85 2.22 4.10
N LEU A 53 -3.28 2.42 5.36
CA LEU A 53 -2.61 1.86 6.53
C LEU A 53 -2.59 0.33 6.49
N GLU A 54 -3.74 -0.30 6.20
CA GLU A 54 -3.84 -1.76 6.08
C GLU A 54 -2.87 -2.30 5.03
N TRP A 55 -2.83 -1.68 3.85
CA TRP A 55 -1.92 -2.09 2.78
C TRP A 55 -0.45 -1.90 3.13
N VAL A 56 -0.10 -0.81 3.83
CA VAL A 56 1.26 -0.57 4.32
C VAL A 56 1.65 -1.62 5.35
N SER A 57 0.76 -1.94 6.29
CA SER A 57 1.02 -2.98 7.29
C SER A 57 1.18 -4.37 6.65
N ARG A 58 0.28 -4.74 5.74
CA ARG A 58 0.38 -6.00 4.98
C ARG A 58 1.66 -6.06 4.14
N ALA A 59 2.02 -4.96 3.48
CA ALA A 59 3.26 -4.83 2.74
C ALA A 59 4.51 -5.00 3.63
N ASP A 60 4.44 -4.57 4.88
CA ASP A 60 5.53 -4.69 5.84
C ASP A 60 5.67 -6.15 6.32
N LEU A 61 4.55 -6.78 6.72
CA LEU A 61 4.51 -8.20 7.10
C LEU A 61 4.94 -9.11 5.95
N TYR A 62 4.59 -8.77 4.70
CA TYR A 62 4.99 -9.52 3.51
C TYR A 62 6.51 -9.54 3.29
N ARG A 63 7.26 -8.58 3.84
CA ARG A 63 8.73 -8.56 3.79
C ARG A 63 9.37 -9.44 4.86
N VAL A 64 8.63 -9.77 5.92
CA VAL A 64 9.11 -10.63 7.00
C VAL A 64 8.90 -12.10 6.60
N LYS A 65 9.99 -12.77 6.25
CA LYS A 65 9.98 -14.22 5.97
C LYS A 65 9.46 -14.96 7.23
N GLY A 66 8.30 -15.60 7.13
CA GLY A 66 7.73 -16.44 8.19
C GLY A 66 6.50 -15.88 8.93
N VAL A 67 6.11 -14.62 8.69
CA VAL A 67 4.95 -13.96 9.38
C VAL A 67 3.75 -13.78 8.43
N ALA A 68 3.66 -14.56 7.35
CA ALA A 68 2.52 -14.53 6.44
C ALA A 68 1.35 -15.44 6.86
N ARG A 69 1.39 -16.00 8.08
CA ARG A 69 0.38 -16.97 8.55
C ARG A 69 0.00 -16.70 10.00
N GLN A 70 -1.18 -16.11 10.20
CA GLN A 70 -2.00 -16.31 11.41
C GLN A 70 -3.47 -16.24 11.03
#